data_AF-A0A2C9LYA1-F1
#
_entry.id   AF-A0A2C9LYA1-F1
#
_cell.length_a   1.000
_cell.length_b   1.000
_cell.length_c   1.000
_cell.angle_alpha   90.00
_cell.angle_beta   90.00
_cell.angle_gamma   90.00
#
_symmetry.space_group_name_H-M   'P 1'
#
loop_
_entity.id
_entity.type
_entity.pdbx_description
1 polymer ?
#
loop_
_entity_poly.entity_id
_entity_poly.type
_entity_poly.pdbx_seq_one_letter_code
_entity_poly.pdbx_strand_id
1 'polypeptide(L)'
;MSVVARTSLDIKVLLSDVKRKMEDLLDEKKKAVMRLKAAAQNSMKNYGAYTNTIDFNDVKYYNAKKVVIETDLENMDNDTKDAIKETINYLPTEPMWSFKKEEMRPKLNVNLSSIHVPTNIYDKSVHILNGVQWSSNLTDQFVKNAQADPTLTWQYFCSSDGFFRIYPAMQWPREADKVDTFDCRIRKW
;
A
#
# COMPACT_ATOMS: atom_id res chain seq x y z
N MET A 1 13.45 -39.02 38.20
CA MET A 1 12.20 -38.32 37.80
C MET A 1 12.44 -36.82 37.97
N SER A 2 12.58 -36.09 36.86
CA SER A 2 12.74 -34.63 36.88
C SER A 2 11.36 -34.01 37.12
N VAL A 3 11.18 -33.34 38.25
CA VAL A 3 9.97 -32.60 38.58
C VAL A 3 10.00 -31.32 37.75
N VAL A 4 9.21 -31.27 36.69
CA VAL A 4 9.00 -30.04 35.92
C VAL A 4 8.25 -29.07 36.84
N ALA A 5 8.96 -28.05 37.33
CA ALA A 5 8.37 -26.98 38.13
C ALA A 5 7.25 -26.29 37.33
N ARG A 6 6.01 -26.38 37.81
CA ARG A 6 4.90 -25.56 37.30
C ARG A 6 5.21 -24.11 37.68
N THR A 7 5.64 -23.32 36.72
CA THR A 7 5.71 -21.86 36.86
C THR A 7 4.30 -21.34 37.15
N SER A 8 4.06 -20.77 38.34
CA SER A 8 2.81 -20.06 38.61
C SER A 8 2.82 -18.77 37.80
N LEU A 9 2.14 -18.77 36.67
CA LEU A 9 1.97 -17.60 35.82
C LEU A 9 1.12 -16.57 36.58
N ASP A 10 1.73 -15.50 37.09
CA ASP A 10 1.00 -14.39 37.69
C ASP A 10 0.31 -13.58 36.58
N ILE A 11 -1.03 -13.63 36.58
CA ILE A 11 -1.88 -12.92 35.64
C ILE A 11 -1.59 -11.41 35.63
N LYS A 12 -1.25 -10.81 36.78
CA LYS A 12 -0.94 -9.38 36.85
C LYS A 12 0.33 -9.03 36.08
N VAL A 13 1.36 -9.88 36.21
CA VAL A 13 2.63 -9.71 35.49
C VAL A 13 2.38 -9.86 33.98
N LEU A 14 1.65 -10.88 33.55
CA LEU A 14 1.30 -11.07 32.14
C LEU A 14 0.53 -9.89 31.56
N LEU A 15 -0.50 -9.40 32.27
CA LEU A 15 -1.28 -8.24 31.85
C LEU A 15 -0.41 -6.99 31.71
N SER A 16 0.51 -6.78 32.67
CA SER A 16 1.44 -5.65 32.60
C SER A 16 2.39 -5.74 31.40
N ASP A 17 2.87 -6.94 31.05
CA ASP A 17 3.73 -7.15 29.89
C ASP A 17 2.98 -6.98 28.57
N VAL A 18 1.73 -7.49 28.48
CA VAL A 18 0.88 -7.28 27.30
C VAL A 18 0.61 -5.80 27.11
N LYS A 19 0.24 -5.09 28.18
CA LYS A 19 0.00 -3.65 28.15
C LYS A 19 1.22 -2.90 27.61
N ARG A 20 2.40 -3.14 28.19
CA ARG A 20 3.64 -2.47 27.77
C ARG A 20 3.97 -2.74 26.30
N LYS A 21 3.88 -3.99 25.86
CA LYS A 21 4.12 -4.34 24.44
C LYS A 21 3.13 -3.66 23.49
N MET A 22 1.87 -3.52 23.90
CA MET A 22 0.86 -2.79 23.12
C MET A 22 1.18 -1.29 23.07
N GLU A 23 1.59 -0.69 24.18
CA GLU A 23 2.00 0.72 24.22
C GLU A 23 3.19 0.98 23.28
N ASP A 24 4.24 0.15 23.36
CA ASP A 24 5.42 0.23 22.50
C ASP A 24 5.04 0.08 21.01
N LEU A 25 4.19 -0.90 20.69
CA LEU A 25 3.73 -1.14 19.31
C LEU A 25 2.92 0.04 18.76
N LEU A 26 2.03 0.62 19.57
CA LEU A 26 1.22 1.76 19.15
C LEU A 26 2.07 3.02 18.99
N ASP A 27 3.09 3.21 19.84
CA ASP A 27 4.00 4.36 19.74
C ASP A 27 4.86 4.29 18.48
N GLU A 28 5.38 3.12 18.11
CA GLU A 28 6.12 2.93 16.85
C GLU A 28 5.24 3.18 15.62
N LYS A 29 3.98 2.70 15.63
CA LYS A 29 3.02 2.99 14.56
C LYS A 29 2.71 4.48 14.47
N LYS A 30 2.55 5.16 15.60
CA LYS A 30 2.37 6.61 15.65
C LYS A 30 3.58 7.34 15.04
N LYS A 31 4.80 6.94 15.37
CA LYS A 31 6.04 7.51 14.80
C LYS A 31 6.08 7.32 13.28
N ALA A 32 5.72 6.15 12.77
CA ALA A 32 5.66 5.89 11.32
C ALA A 32 4.68 6.84 10.60
N VAL A 33 3.49 7.04 11.17
CA VAL A 33 2.48 7.98 10.65
C VAL A 33 3.00 9.43 10.68
N MET A 34 3.66 9.83 11.77
CA MET A 34 4.22 11.19 11.88
C MET A 34 5.33 11.46 10.85
N ARG A 35 6.21 10.48 10.59
CA ARG A 35 7.23 10.57 9.53
C ARG A 35 6.59 10.69 8.15
N LEU A 36 5.56 9.89 7.88
CA LEU A 36 4.82 9.95 6.61
C LEU A 36 4.11 11.29 6.42
N LYS A 37 3.47 11.82 7.48
CA LYS A 37 2.86 13.15 7.48
C LYS A 37 3.88 14.24 7.13
N ALA A 38 5.04 14.23 7.79
CA ALA A 38 6.10 15.20 7.52
C ALA A 38 6.61 15.10 6.07
N ALA A 39 6.81 13.87 5.57
CA ALA A 39 7.20 13.63 4.18
C ALA A 39 6.15 14.16 3.19
N ALA A 40 4.86 13.96 3.47
CA ALA A 40 3.77 14.49 2.64
C ALA A 40 3.74 16.01 2.61
N GLN A 41 3.85 16.66 3.77
CA GLN A 41 3.87 18.12 3.86
C GLN A 41 5.07 18.71 3.11
N ASN A 42 6.26 18.12 3.29
CA ASN A 42 7.47 18.57 2.60
C ASN A 42 7.40 18.32 1.10
N SER A 43 6.89 17.16 0.67
CA SER A 43 6.76 16.84 -0.76
C SER A 43 5.78 17.80 -1.46
N MET A 44 4.61 18.02 -0.86
CA MET A 44 3.62 18.96 -1.39
C MET A 44 4.17 20.40 -1.43
N LYS A 45 4.87 20.83 -0.37
CA LYS A 45 5.50 22.16 -0.33
C LYS A 45 6.54 22.35 -1.43
N ASN A 46 7.38 21.33 -1.66
CA ASN A 46 8.42 21.38 -2.69
C ASN A 46 7.86 21.32 -4.10
N TYR A 47 6.75 20.60 -4.28
CA TYR A 47 6.05 20.54 -5.57
C TYR A 47 5.40 21.88 -5.93
N GLY A 48 4.81 22.56 -4.94
CA GLY A 48 4.20 23.87 -5.12
C GLY A 48 2.78 23.78 -5.69
N ALA A 49 2.38 24.83 -6.42
CA ALA A 49 1.05 24.91 -7.00
C ALA A 49 0.88 23.90 -8.15
N TYR A 50 -0.33 23.33 -8.28
CA TYR A 50 -0.64 22.43 -9.38
C TYR A 50 -0.52 23.14 -10.72
N THR A 51 0.03 22.43 -11.71
CA THR A 51 0.07 22.89 -13.09
C THR A 51 -1.13 22.35 -13.88
N ASN A 52 -1.64 23.16 -14.80
CA ASN A 52 -2.71 22.77 -15.72
C ASN A 52 -2.20 22.08 -16.99
N THR A 53 -0.88 22.02 -17.19
CA THR A 53 -0.24 21.50 -18.42
C THR A 53 0.40 20.13 -18.23
N ILE A 54 0.15 19.44 -17.13
CA ILE A 54 0.71 18.11 -16.88
C ILE A 54 0.13 17.10 -17.87
N ASP A 55 0.99 16.41 -18.61
CA ASP A 55 0.59 15.34 -19.50
C ASP A 55 0.53 14.01 -18.73
N PHE A 56 -0.47 13.19 -19.06
CA PHE A 56 -0.62 11.85 -18.48
C PHE A 56 0.61 10.97 -18.74
N ASN A 57 1.24 11.10 -19.91
CA ASN A 57 2.38 10.29 -20.32
C ASN A 57 3.66 10.62 -19.53
N ASP A 58 3.72 11.81 -18.92
CA ASP A 58 4.86 12.23 -18.09
C ASP A 58 4.77 11.71 -16.64
N VAL A 59 3.57 11.28 -16.21
CA VAL A 59 3.31 10.81 -14.84
C VAL A 59 3.37 9.29 -14.79
N LYS A 60 4.49 8.76 -14.28
CA LYS A 60 4.70 7.31 -14.13
C LYS A 60 4.13 6.80 -12.81
N TYR A 61 3.09 5.97 -12.87
CA TYR A 61 2.54 5.30 -11.71
C TYR A 61 1.80 4.00 -12.07
N TYR A 62 1.62 3.15 -11.07
CA TYR A 62 0.83 1.92 -11.19
C TYR A 62 -0.60 2.16 -10.74
N ASN A 63 -1.55 2.23 -11.68
CA ASN A 63 -2.97 2.26 -11.34
C ASN A 63 -3.42 0.86 -10.89
N ALA A 64 -3.69 0.69 -9.61
CA ALA A 64 -4.01 -0.59 -8.98
C ALA A 64 -5.19 -1.32 -9.66
N LYS A 65 -6.15 -0.58 -10.23
CA LYS A 65 -7.30 -1.17 -10.93
C LYS A 65 -6.99 -1.61 -12.36
N LYS A 66 -5.90 -1.12 -12.97
CA LYS A 66 -5.58 -1.32 -14.40
C LYS A 66 -4.30 -2.14 -14.64
N VAL A 67 -3.48 -2.36 -13.62
CA VAL A 67 -2.26 -3.20 -13.75
C VAL A 67 -2.60 -4.67 -13.94
N VAL A 68 -1.69 -5.41 -14.55
CA VAL A 68 -1.70 -6.88 -14.56
C VAL A 68 -0.57 -7.41 -13.67
N ILE A 69 -0.80 -8.55 -13.03
CA ILE A 69 0.18 -9.24 -12.19
C ILE A 69 0.39 -10.67 -12.69
N GLU A 70 1.32 -11.40 -12.09
CA GLU A 70 1.68 -12.78 -12.45
C GLU A 70 0.45 -13.68 -12.60
N THR A 71 -0.48 -13.61 -11.65
CA THR A 71 -1.67 -14.48 -11.60
C THR A 71 -2.64 -14.26 -12.76
N ASP A 72 -2.71 -13.04 -13.30
CA ASP A 72 -3.56 -12.76 -14.48
C ASP A 72 -3.01 -13.45 -15.73
N LEU A 73 -1.71 -13.72 -15.74
CA LEU A 73 -0.96 -14.21 -16.89
C LEU A 73 -0.71 -15.72 -16.83
N GLU A 74 -0.89 -16.38 -15.68
CA GLU A 74 -0.47 -17.77 -15.44
C GLU A 74 -0.91 -18.75 -16.53
N ASN A 75 -2.15 -18.62 -17.02
CA ASN A 75 -2.76 -19.55 -17.98
C ASN A 75 -2.60 -19.14 -19.46
N MET A 76 -1.79 -18.13 -19.76
CA MET A 76 -1.55 -17.62 -21.12
C MET A 76 -0.24 -18.15 -21.70
N ASP A 77 -0.16 -18.27 -23.03
CA ASP A 77 1.08 -18.56 -23.74
C ASP A 77 2.06 -17.37 -23.67
N ASN A 78 3.34 -17.60 -24.00
CA ASN A 78 4.38 -16.58 -23.86
C ASN A 78 4.19 -15.40 -24.83
N ASP A 79 3.73 -15.63 -26.05
CA ASP A 79 3.53 -14.56 -27.04
C ASP A 79 2.40 -13.63 -26.56
N THR A 80 1.32 -14.19 -26.03
CA THR A 80 0.23 -13.43 -25.40
C THR A 80 0.70 -12.66 -24.16
N LYS A 81 1.52 -13.28 -23.30
CA LYS A 81 2.09 -12.61 -22.11
C LYS A 81 2.90 -11.38 -22.49
N ASP A 82 3.76 -11.50 -23.50
CA ASP A 82 4.63 -10.40 -23.93
C ASP A 82 3.80 -9.27 -24.57
N ALA A 83 2.84 -9.60 -25.43
CA ALA A 83 1.92 -8.62 -26.01
C ALA A 83 1.11 -7.84 -24.94
N ILE A 84 0.66 -8.52 -23.88
CA ILE A 84 -0.06 -7.86 -22.77
C ILE A 84 0.87 -6.92 -22.00
N LYS A 85 2.11 -7.33 -21.71
CA LYS A 85 3.08 -6.50 -20.98
C LYS A 85 3.50 -5.25 -21.76
N GLU A 86 3.45 -5.28 -23.09
CA GLU A 86 3.69 -4.10 -23.93
C GLU A 86 2.51 -3.11 -23.91
N THR A 87 1.29 -3.62 -23.71
CA THR A 87 0.06 -2.81 -23.81
C THR A 87 -0.45 -2.34 -22.45
N ILE A 88 -0.22 -3.12 -21.39
CA ILE A 88 -0.73 -2.89 -20.05
C ILE A 88 0.42 -2.88 -19.05
N ASN A 89 0.39 -1.93 -18.11
CA ASN A 89 1.38 -1.85 -17.05
C ASN A 89 1.41 -3.14 -16.21
N TYR A 90 2.49 -3.91 -16.36
CA TYR A 90 2.77 -5.06 -15.54
C TYR A 90 3.41 -4.65 -14.21
N LEU A 91 2.76 -5.02 -13.11
CA LEU A 91 3.28 -4.82 -11.77
C LEU A 91 3.88 -6.15 -11.29
N PRO A 92 5.20 -6.27 -11.16
CA PRO A 92 5.80 -7.50 -10.68
C PRO A 92 5.51 -7.68 -9.19
N THR A 93 5.00 -8.83 -8.76
CA THR A 93 4.60 -9.07 -7.37
C THR A 93 5.02 -10.43 -6.84
N GLU A 94 5.20 -10.51 -5.52
CA GLU A 94 5.57 -11.72 -4.80
C GLU A 94 4.58 -12.00 -3.67
N PRO A 95 4.34 -13.27 -3.29
CA PRO A 95 3.50 -13.60 -2.15
C PRO A 95 4.15 -13.10 -0.85
N MET A 96 3.44 -12.23 -0.12
CA MET A 96 3.93 -11.62 1.12
C MET A 96 3.20 -12.12 2.37
N TRP A 97 3.73 -11.74 3.54
CA TRP A 97 3.21 -12.07 4.87
C TRP A 97 3.15 -13.56 5.14
N SER A 98 4.33 -14.13 5.42
CA SER A 98 4.53 -15.54 5.74
C SER A 98 3.69 -16.06 6.91
N PHE A 99 3.17 -15.17 7.78
CA PHE A 99 2.24 -15.51 8.85
C PHE A 99 0.83 -15.92 8.36
N LYS A 100 0.49 -15.68 7.09
CA LYS A 100 -0.72 -16.21 6.44
C LYS A 100 -0.41 -17.54 5.76
N LYS A 101 -1.45 -18.37 5.62
CA LYS A 101 -1.42 -19.57 4.77
C LYS A 101 -1.02 -19.19 3.34
N GLU A 102 -0.29 -20.08 2.66
CA GLU A 102 0.29 -19.82 1.34
C GLU A 102 -0.74 -19.29 0.33
N GLU A 103 -1.93 -19.90 0.30
CA GLU A 103 -3.02 -19.58 -0.62
C GLU A 103 -3.70 -18.23 -0.30
N MET A 104 -3.44 -17.68 0.89
CA MET A 104 -4.01 -16.42 1.36
C MET A 104 -2.99 -15.28 1.38
N ARG A 105 -1.76 -15.54 0.92
CA ARG A 105 -0.71 -14.51 0.85
C ARG A 105 -1.03 -13.55 -0.28
N PRO A 106 -1.20 -12.25 0.00
CA PRO A 106 -1.39 -11.29 -1.07
C PRO A 106 -0.12 -11.21 -1.93
N LYS A 107 -0.33 -10.99 -3.22
CA LYS A 107 0.73 -10.72 -4.19
C LYS A 107 1.04 -9.22 -4.16
N LEU A 108 2.22 -8.87 -3.66
CA LEU A 108 2.62 -7.48 -3.39
C LEU A 108 4.00 -7.15 -3.98
N ASN A 109 4.25 -5.87 -4.23
CA ASN A 109 5.57 -5.33 -4.54
C ASN A 109 6.05 -4.38 -3.43
N VAL A 110 7.11 -4.76 -2.73
CA VAL A 110 7.65 -4.03 -1.57
C VAL A 110 8.52 -2.83 -1.93
N ASN A 111 8.85 -2.62 -3.20
CA ASN A 111 9.67 -1.48 -3.64
C ASN A 111 8.82 -0.34 -4.21
N LEU A 112 7.54 -0.60 -4.45
CA LEU A 112 6.64 0.31 -5.16
C LEU A 112 5.39 0.58 -4.33
N SER A 113 4.68 1.65 -4.70
CA SER A 113 3.31 1.91 -4.26
C SER A 113 2.37 1.98 -5.46
N SER A 114 1.11 1.59 -5.28
CA SER A 114 0.10 1.66 -6.33
C SER A 114 -1.00 2.66 -5.98
N ILE A 115 -1.70 3.15 -7.01
CA ILE A 115 -2.75 4.17 -6.89
C ILE A 115 -4.10 3.55 -7.24
N HIS A 116 -5.02 3.62 -6.29
CA HIS A 116 -6.43 3.41 -6.56
C HIS A 116 -7.09 4.76 -6.86
N VAL A 117 -7.90 4.82 -7.92
CA VAL A 117 -8.76 5.96 -8.25
C VAL A 117 -10.21 5.48 -8.19
N PRO A 118 -11.10 6.16 -7.44
CA PRO A 118 -12.52 5.84 -7.39
C PRO A 118 -13.16 5.83 -8.78
N THR A 119 -14.14 4.95 -8.98
CA THR A 119 -14.77 4.74 -10.30
C THR A 119 -15.44 5.99 -10.88
N ASN A 120 -15.91 6.91 -10.02
CA ASN A 120 -16.54 8.16 -10.40
C ASN A 120 -15.55 9.33 -10.65
N ILE A 121 -14.23 9.08 -10.58
CA ILE A 121 -13.19 10.09 -10.77
C ILE A 121 -12.36 9.75 -12.00
N TYR A 122 -12.11 10.76 -12.84
CA TYR A 122 -11.26 10.59 -14.02
C TYR A 122 -9.77 10.61 -13.63
N ASP A 123 -9.08 9.49 -13.85
CA ASP A 123 -7.70 9.27 -13.41
C ASP A 123 -6.65 10.04 -14.20
N LYS A 124 -7.00 10.56 -15.39
CA LYS A 124 -6.13 11.45 -16.18
C LYS A 124 -6.43 12.93 -16.00
N SER A 125 -7.27 13.29 -15.03
CA SER A 125 -7.51 14.71 -14.71
C SER A 125 -6.25 15.36 -14.12
N VAL A 126 -6.03 16.63 -14.42
CA VAL A 126 -4.84 17.37 -13.95
C VAL A 126 -4.68 17.33 -12.43
N HIS A 127 -5.78 17.38 -11.67
CA HIS A 127 -5.74 17.28 -10.21
C HIS A 127 -5.17 15.94 -9.73
N ILE A 128 -5.63 14.83 -10.31
CA ILE A 128 -5.14 13.50 -9.97
C ILE A 128 -3.69 13.34 -10.39
N LEU A 129 -3.32 13.81 -11.59
CA LEU A 129 -1.95 13.69 -12.10
C LEU A 129 -0.94 14.48 -11.26
N ASN A 130 -1.24 15.73 -10.92
CA ASN A 130 -0.39 16.52 -10.00
C ASN A 130 -0.28 15.80 -8.65
N GLY A 131 -1.42 15.36 -8.11
CA GLY A 131 -1.53 14.65 -6.85
C GLY A 131 -0.67 13.39 -6.78
N VAL A 132 -0.79 12.55 -7.79
CA VAL A 132 0.00 11.32 -7.97
C VAL A 132 1.48 11.66 -8.13
N GLN A 133 1.82 12.68 -8.91
CA GLN A 133 3.21 13.06 -9.16
C GLN A 133 3.93 13.49 -7.88
N TRP A 134 3.38 14.44 -7.10
CA TRP A 134 4.05 14.89 -5.87
C TRP A 134 4.06 13.79 -4.80
N SER A 135 2.99 12.98 -4.73
CA SER A 135 2.91 11.91 -3.73
C SER A 135 3.79 10.71 -4.06
N SER A 136 4.43 10.65 -5.23
CA SER A 136 5.39 9.59 -5.58
C SER A 136 6.53 9.49 -4.58
N ASN A 137 6.98 10.64 -4.05
CA ASN A 137 8.00 10.77 -3.01
C ASN A 137 7.63 10.09 -1.67
N LEU A 138 6.35 9.76 -1.46
CA LEU A 138 5.93 9.01 -0.26
C LEU A 138 6.39 7.56 -0.29
N THR A 139 6.66 6.99 -1.48
CA THR A 139 7.10 5.59 -1.64
C THR A 139 8.36 5.32 -0.83
N ASP A 140 9.36 6.19 -0.91
CA ASP A 140 10.59 6.06 -0.14
C ASP A 140 10.34 6.08 1.37
N GLN A 141 9.40 6.92 1.82
CA GLN A 141 9.05 6.98 3.23
C GLN A 141 8.29 5.73 3.69
N PHE A 142 7.42 5.17 2.84
CA PHE A 142 6.76 3.90 3.11
C PHE A 142 7.77 2.76 3.25
N VAL A 143 8.74 2.68 2.34
CA VAL A 143 9.82 1.67 2.37
C VAL A 143 10.64 1.82 3.66
N LYS A 144 11.08 3.05 4.00
CA LYS A 144 11.83 3.32 5.24
C LYS A 144 11.04 2.92 6.49
N ASN A 145 9.74 3.20 6.53
CA ASN A 145 8.89 2.80 7.65
C ASN A 145 8.80 1.26 7.76
N ALA A 146 8.62 0.55 6.65
CA ALA A 146 8.54 -0.92 6.65
C ALA A 146 9.88 -1.59 7.00
N GLN A 147 11.01 -0.97 6.65
CA GLN A 147 12.34 -1.42 7.09
C GLN A 147 12.55 -1.19 8.59
N ALA A 148 12.04 -0.08 9.13
CA ALA A 148 12.12 0.22 10.56
C ALA A 148 11.21 -0.68 11.42
N ASP A 149 10.02 -1.01 10.90
CA ASP A 149 9.07 -1.92 11.54
C ASP A 149 8.54 -2.96 10.52
N PRO A 150 9.15 -4.16 10.48
CA PRO A 150 8.72 -5.26 9.60
C PRO A 150 7.32 -5.81 9.91
N THR A 151 6.70 -5.41 11.03
CA THR A 151 5.33 -5.82 11.38
C THR A 151 4.25 -4.97 10.69
N LEU A 152 4.64 -3.86 10.03
CA LEU A 152 3.74 -3.04 9.24
C LEU A 152 3.25 -3.81 8.01
N THR A 153 1.94 -4.02 7.93
CA THR A 153 1.31 -4.69 6.79
C THR A 153 0.99 -3.72 5.66
N TRP A 154 0.25 -2.66 5.98
CA TRP A 154 -0.20 -1.65 5.04
C TRP A 154 0.17 -0.25 5.50
N GLN A 155 0.55 0.59 4.55
CA GLN A 155 0.65 2.02 4.70
C GLN A 155 -0.07 2.68 3.53
N TYR A 156 -0.70 3.83 3.79
CA TYR A 156 -1.47 4.48 2.74
C TYR A 156 -1.60 5.98 2.94
N PHE A 157 -1.87 6.67 1.85
CA PHE A 157 -2.19 8.08 1.78
C PHE A 157 -3.47 8.26 0.97
N CYS A 158 -4.48 8.88 1.57
CA CYS A 158 -5.71 9.27 0.88
C CYS A 158 -5.62 10.75 0.53
N SER A 159 -5.72 11.07 -0.75
CA SER A 159 -5.78 12.44 -1.22
C SER A 159 -7.18 13.02 -1.02
N SER A 160 -7.25 14.33 -0.75
CA SER A 160 -8.49 15.11 -0.83
C SER A 160 -9.11 15.06 -2.24
N ASP A 161 -8.27 14.90 -3.26
CA ASP A 161 -8.68 14.75 -4.67
C ASP A 161 -9.30 13.37 -4.96
N GLY A 162 -9.23 12.43 -4.01
CA GLY A 162 -9.94 11.15 -4.03
C GLY A 162 -9.11 9.93 -4.41
N PHE A 163 -7.90 10.09 -4.96
CA PHE A 163 -7.02 8.94 -5.18
C PHE A 163 -6.42 8.43 -3.87
N PHE A 164 -6.11 7.14 -3.83
CA PHE A 164 -5.59 6.43 -2.69
C PHE A 164 -4.27 5.74 -3.06
N ARG A 165 -3.16 6.18 -2.47
CA ARG A 165 -1.85 5.54 -2.62
C ARG A 165 -1.67 4.49 -1.55
N ILE A 166 -1.41 3.25 -1.94
CA ILE A 166 -1.22 2.11 -1.04
C ILE A 166 0.18 1.51 -1.22
N TYR A 167 0.79 1.14 -0.09
CA TYR A 167 2.06 0.43 -0.01
C TYR A 167 1.92 -0.77 0.95
N PRO A 168 2.53 -1.94 0.63
CA PRO A 168 3.20 -2.28 -0.63
C PRO A 168 2.28 -2.18 -1.85
N ALA A 169 2.84 -2.01 -3.04
CA ALA A 169 2.05 -1.95 -4.27
C ALA A 169 1.31 -3.27 -4.49
N MET A 170 0.04 -3.16 -4.86
CA MET A 170 -0.83 -4.28 -5.18
C MET A 170 -1.73 -3.96 -6.36
N GLN A 171 -2.20 -5.00 -7.04
CA GLN A 171 -3.39 -4.91 -7.88
C GLN A 171 -4.63 -4.83 -7.00
N TRP A 172 -5.53 -3.90 -7.29
CA TRP A 172 -6.80 -3.78 -6.58
C TRP A 172 -7.68 -4.99 -6.90
N PRO A 173 -8.36 -5.59 -5.90
CA PRO A 173 -9.20 -6.75 -6.15
C PRO A 173 -10.27 -6.44 -7.19
N ARG A 174 -10.38 -7.32 -8.20
CA ARG A 174 -11.41 -7.26 -9.24
C ARG A 174 -12.37 -8.42 -9.01
N GLU A 175 -13.61 -8.10 -8.68
CA GLU A 175 -14.70 -9.07 -8.62
C GLU A 175 -15.50 -8.92 -9.93
N ALA A 176 -15.68 -10.00 -10.69
CA ALA A 176 -16.28 -9.95 -12.03
C ALA A 176 -17.67 -9.29 -12.06
N ASP A 177 -18.48 -9.57 -11.04
CA ASP A 177 -19.88 -9.13 -10.97
C ASP A 177 -20.11 -7.89 -10.09
N LYS A 178 -19.05 -7.24 -9.61
CA LYS A 178 -19.18 -6.17 -8.62
C LYS A 178 -18.38 -4.94 -9.00
N VAL A 179 -19.10 -3.84 -9.12
CA VAL A 179 -18.51 -2.52 -9.32
C VAL A 179 -17.78 -2.09 -8.05
N ASP A 180 -16.53 -1.68 -8.22
CA ASP A 180 -15.74 -1.08 -7.17
C ASP A 180 -16.33 0.29 -6.76
N THR A 181 -16.82 0.35 -5.51
CA THR A 181 -17.39 1.54 -4.87
C THR A 181 -16.44 2.15 -3.85
N PHE A 182 -15.16 1.74 -3.84
CA PHE A 182 -14.20 2.28 -2.89
C PHE A 182 -13.88 3.74 -3.20
N ASP A 183 -14.01 4.57 -2.19
CA ASP A 183 -13.48 5.93 -2.13
C ASP A 183 -12.83 6.11 -0.77
N CYS A 184 -11.58 6.55 -0.73
CA CYS A 184 -10.83 6.63 0.52
C CYS A 184 -11.33 7.75 1.45
N ARG A 185 -12.00 8.78 0.91
CA ARG A 185 -12.45 9.98 1.65
C ARG A 185 -13.66 9.73 2.54
N ILE A 186 -14.46 8.72 2.19
CA ILE A 186 -15.71 8.37 2.91
C ILE A 186 -15.54 7.22 3.88
N ARG A 187 -14.32 6.69 4.01
CA ARG A 187 -14.04 5.58 4.92
C ARG A 187 -13.93 6.10 6.35
N LYS A 188 -14.21 5.20 7.29
CA LYS A 188 -14.18 5.46 8.74
C LYS A 188 -12.80 5.24 9.38
N TRP A 189 -11.79 4.90 8.58
CA TRP A 189 -10.45 4.59 9.07
C TRP A 189 -9.86 5.76 9.85
#